data_AF-A0A2N2KMU2-F1
#
_entry.id   AF-A0A2N2KMU2-F1
#
_cell.length_a   1.000
_cell.length_b   1.000
_cell.length_c   1.000
_cell.angle_alpha   90.00
_cell.angle_beta   90.00
_cell.angle_gamma   90.00
#
_symmetry.space_group_name_H-M   'P 1'
#
loop_
_entity.id
_entity.type
_entity.pdbx_description
1 polymer ?
#
loop_
_entity_poly.entity_id
_entity_poly.type
_entity_poly.pdbx_seq_one_letter_code
_entity_poly.pdbx_strand_id
1 'polypeptide(L)'
;MLRVHCPECKKSFFWTDDMPAQGKCSNADCEWNYDIHAALKQNVDRQNAAAEKDVLLCPFCGEKITSRVTICRHCSNVVLGTKVFKKRYFFMAVCIVLTALSLVYKYMVK
;
A
#
# COMPACT_ATOMS: atom_id res chain seq x y z
N MET A 1 16.38 4.02 -15.50
CA MET A 1 16.16 2.95 -16.49
C MET A 1 14.66 2.73 -16.67
N LEU A 2 14.10 3.16 -17.79
CA LEU A 2 12.66 3.03 -18.08
C LEU A 2 12.46 2.01 -19.22
N ARG A 3 11.53 1.06 -19.07
CA ARG A 3 11.18 0.14 -20.16
C ARG A 3 10.12 0.78 -21.03
N VAL A 4 10.44 1.03 -22.30
CA VAL A 4 9.52 1.58 -23.30
C VAL A 4 9.04 0.44 -24.19
N HIS A 5 7.73 0.38 -24.45
CA HIS A 5 7.13 -0.62 -25.32
C HIS A 5 6.61 0.04 -26.59
N CYS A 6 7.01 -0.46 -27.75
CA CYS A 6 6.50 0.00 -29.04
C CYS A 6 5.22 -0.77 -29.41
N PRO A 7 4.10 -0.09 -29.67
CA PRO A 7 2.83 -0.74 -30.02
C PRO A 7 2.86 -1.41 -31.40
N GLU A 8 3.71 -0.92 -32.32
CA GLU A 8 3.79 -1.43 -33.69
C GLU A 8 4.67 -2.68 -33.81
N CYS A 9 5.92 -2.59 -33.36
CA CYS A 9 6.87 -3.71 -33.48
C CYS A 9 6.82 -4.70 -32.30
N LYS A 10 6.03 -4.39 -31.25
CA LYS A 10 5.92 -5.16 -29.99
C LYS A 10 7.25 -5.41 -29.26
N LYS A 11 8.35 -4.81 -29.72
CA LYS A 11 9.64 -4.86 -29.05
C LYS A 11 9.62 -3.85 -27.89
N SER A 12 10.25 -4.23 -26.79
CA SER A 12 10.54 -3.33 -25.68
C SER A 12 12.03 -3.09 -25.58
N PHE A 13 12.44 -1.85 -25.38
CA PHE A 13 13.83 -1.49 -25.12
C PHE A 13 13.93 -0.72 -23.80
N PHE A 14 15.14 -0.66 -23.25
CA PHE A 14 15.43 0.14 -22.06
C PHE A 14 15.97 1.49 -22.49
N TRP A 15 15.29 2.54 -22.06
CA TRP A 15 15.76 3.91 -22.22
C TRP A 15 16.67 4.30 -21.04
N THR A 16 17.82 4.87 -21.36
CA THR A 16 18.84 5.38 -20.43
C THR A 16 18.94 6.91 -20.53
N ASP A 17 19.50 7.55 -19.51
CA ASP A 17 19.55 9.03 -19.41
C ASP A 17 20.39 9.69 -20.53
N ASP A 18 21.24 8.92 -21.21
CA ASP A 18 22.05 9.36 -22.36
C ASP A 18 21.26 9.38 -23.69
N MET A 19 20.03 8.88 -23.71
CA MET A 19 19.17 8.83 -24.91
C MET A 19 18.21 10.04 -24.95
N PRO A 20 17.80 10.51 -26.14
CA PRO A 20 16.86 11.62 -26.24
C PRO A 20 15.47 11.24 -25.68
N ALA A 21 14.76 12.22 -25.11
CA ALA A 21 13.42 11.99 -24.52
C ALA A 21 12.34 11.63 -25.54
N GLN A 22 12.58 11.90 -26.82
CA GLN A 22 11.74 11.52 -27.95
C GLN A 22 12.64 11.03 -29.09
N GLY A 23 12.19 10.04 -29.84
CA GLY A 23 12.97 9.51 -30.96
C GLY A 23 12.30 8.34 -31.66
N LYS A 24 12.86 7.94 -32.80
CA LYS A 24 12.36 6.77 -33.52
C LYS A 24 12.61 5.48 -32.74
N CYS A 25 11.73 4.51 -32.92
CA CYS A 25 11.94 3.17 -32.42
C CYS A 25 13.29 2.62 -32.90
N SER A 26 13.99 1.86 -32.05
CA SER A 26 15.27 1.23 -32.40
C SER A 26 15.17 0.17 -33.52
N ASN A 27 13.96 -0.11 -34.00
CA ASN A 27 13.73 -1.05 -35.11
C ASN A 27 13.76 -0.29 -36.43
N ALA A 28 14.63 -0.70 -37.37
CA ALA A 28 14.80 -0.03 -38.66
C ALA A 28 13.50 0.05 -39.49
N ASP A 29 12.62 -0.94 -39.34
CA ASP A 29 11.35 -1.06 -40.07
C ASP A 29 10.16 -0.43 -39.34
N CYS A 30 10.38 0.29 -38.23
CA CYS A 30 9.30 0.89 -37.44
C CYS A 30 9.52 2.40 -37.29
N GLU A 31 8.64 3.19 -37.88
CA GLU A 31 8.71 4.65 -37.84
C GLU A 31 8.04 5.26 -36.59
N TRP A 32 7.55 4.43 -35.69
CA TRP A 32 6.92 4.87 -34.46
C TRP A 32 7.87 5.73 -33.61
N ASN A 33 7.41 6.91 -33.23
CA ASN A 33 8.15 7.85 -32.38
C ASN A 33 7.77 7.59 -30.91
N TYR A 34 8.76 7.29 -30.07
CA TYR A 34 8.52 7.10 -28.65
C TYR A 34 8.54 8.45 -27.94
N ASP A 35 7.70 8.59 -26.90
CA ASP A 35 7.74 9.70 -25.96
C ASP A 35 7.89 9.15 -24.54
N ILE A 36 9.03 9.47 -23.92
CA ILE A 36 9.35 9.02 -22.56
C ILE A 36 8.43 9.66 -21.53
N HIS A 37 7.94 10.89 -21.74
CA HIS A 37 7.02 11.53 -20.81
C HIS A 37 5.68 10.80 -20.78
N ALA A 38 5.19 10.37 -21.95
CA ALA A 38 3.98 9.56 -22.04
C ALA A 38 4.16 8.19 -21.37
N ALA A 39 5.29 7.52 -21.60
CA ALA A 39 5.61 6.24 -20.97
C ALA A 39 5.80 6.36 -19.44
N LEU A 40 6.40 7.45 -18.96
CA LEU A 40 6.57 7.74 -17.54
C LEU A 40 5.22 8.01 -16.89
N LYS A 41 4.39 8.87 -17.50
CA LYS A 41 3.03 9.16 -17.05
C LYS A 41 2.20 7.89 -16.93
N GLN A 42 2.26 7.01 -17.95
CA GLN A 42 1.55 5.73 -17.91
C GLN A 42 2.02 4.82 -16.76
N ASN A 43 3.32 4.80 -16.43
CA ASN A 43 3.81 4.03 -15.29
C ASN A 43 3.37 4.61 -13.95
N VAL A 44 3.39 5.94 -13.83
CA VAL A 44 2.88 6.65 -12.64
C VAL A 44 1.38 6.39 -12.48
N ASP A 45 0.60 6.49 -13.54
CA ASP A 45 -0.84 6.20 -13.51
C ASP A 45 -1.12 4.74 -13.14
N ARG A 46 -0.32 3.78 -13.62
CA ARG A 46 -0.42 2.37 -13.20
C ARG A 46 -0.08 2.19 -11.72
N GLN A 47 0.94 2.86 -11.21
CA GLN A 47 1.29 2.80 -9.78
C GLN A 47 0.21 3.45 -8.91
N ASN A 48 -0.32 4.60 -9.33
CA ASN A 48 -1.43 5.27 -8.66
C ASN A 48 -2.69 4.40 -8.68
N ALA A 49 -3.03 3.78 -9.81
CA ALA A 49 -4.16 2.85 -9.90
C ALA A 49 -3.96 1.58 -9.07
N ALA A 50 -2.72 1.10 -8.90
CA ALA A 50 -2.41 0.00 -7.98
C ALA A 50 -2.54 0.43 -6.51
N ALA A 51 -2.07 1.63 -6.17
CA ALA A 51 -2.21 2.22 -4.84
C ALA A 51 -3.69 2.53 -4.49
N GLU A 52 -4.48 2.95 -5.48
CA GLU A 52 -5.92 3.20 -5.32
C GLU A 52 -6.72 1.88 -5.20
N LYS A 53 -6.22 0.77 -5.75
CA LYS A 53 -6.83 -0.56 -5.54
C LYS A 53 -6.53 -1.14 -4.14
N ASP A 54 -5.53 -0.62 -3.45
CA ASP A 54 -5.23 -0.96 -2.05
C ASP A 54 -6.09 -0.14 -1.06
N VAL A 55 -7.35 0.12 -1.43
CA VAL A 55 -8.35 0.64 -0.50
C VAL A 55 -8.65 -0.45 0.52
N LEU A 56 -7.96 -0.36 1.67
CA LEU A 56 -8.18 -1.24 2.80
C LEU A 56 -9.57 -0.98 3.35
N LEU A 57 -10.43 -2.01 3.36
CA LEU A 57 -11.77 -1.92 3.92
C LEU A 57 -11.78 -2.43 5.35
N CYS A 58 -12.61 -1.84 6.20
CA CYS A 58 -12.84 -2.32 7.56
C CYS A 58 -13.51 -3.70 7.51
N PRO A 59 -12.95 -4.75 8.12
CA PRO A 59 -13.56 -6.09 8.12
C PRO A 59 -14.88 -6.18 8.91
N PHE A 60 -15.28 -5.11 9.63
CA PHE A 60 -16.51 -5.08 10.41
C PHE A 60 -17.64 -4.27 9.74
N CYS A 61 -17.34 -3.13 9.12
CA CYS A 61 -18.34 -2.25 8.49
C CYS A 61 -18.16 -2.02 6.99
N GLY A 62 -17.06 -2.49 6.40
CA GLY A 62 -16.75 -2.25 4.99
C GLY A 62 -16.31 -0.83 4.64
N GLU A 63 -16.11 0.06 5.63
CA GLU A 63 -15.68 1.45 5.39
C GLU A 63 -14.21 1.54 4.96
N LYS A 64 -13.86 2.55 4.16
CA LYS A 64 -12.47 2.78 3.71
C LYS A 64 -11.58 3.19 4.89
N ILE A 65 -10.44 2.51 5.04
CA ILE A 65 -9.42 2.78 6.05
C ILE A 65 -8.11 3.18 5.36
N THR A 66 -7.45 4.21 5.90
CA THR A 66 -6.19 4.75 5.38
C THR A 66 -4.96 3.89 5.67
N SER A 67 -5.01 3.00 6.67
CA SER A 67 -3.89 2.09 6.98
C SER A 67 -4.34 0.82 7.72
N ARG A 68 -3.50 -0.22 7.70
CA ARG A 68 -3.72 -1.49 8.43
C ARG A 68 -3.80 -1.32 9.95
N VAL A 69 -3.37 -0.19 10.50
CA VAL A 69 -3.47 0.11 11.94
C VAL A 69 -4.15 1.46 12.11
N THR A 70 -5.48 1.46 12.10
CA THR A 70 -6.26 2.69 12.25
C THR A 70 -7.49 2.43 13.11
N ILE A 71 -7.92 3.47 13.84
CA ILE A 71 -9.22 3.47 14.52
C ILE A 71 -10.28 3.77 13.46
N CYS A 72 -11.20 2.82 13.22
CA CYS A 72 -12.32 3.06 12.31
C CYS A 72 -13.23 4.14 12.92
N ARG A 73 -13.44 5.26 12.19
CA ARG A 73 -14.29 6.38 12.66
C ARG A 73 -15.76 5.99 12.84
N HIS A 74 -16.24 5.02 12.06
CA HIS A 74 -17.63 4.60 12.10
C HIS A 74 -17.93 3.61 13.23
N CYS A 75 -17.05 2.65 13.47
CA CYS A 75 -17.25 1.61 14.48
C CYS A 75 -16.52 1.86 15.80
N SER A 76 -15.64 2.86 15.86
CA SER A 76 -14.77 3.17 17.00
C SER A 76 -13.90 1.99 17.49
N ASN A 77 -13.78 0.93 16.69
CA ASN A 77 -12.95 -0.23 16.99
C ASN A 77 -11.56 -0.04 16.39
N VAL A 78 -10.56 -0.53 17.10
CA VAL A 78 -9.17 -0.54 16.64
C VAL A 78 -9.02 -1.70 15.65
N VAL A 79 -8.70 -1.38 14.39
CA VAL A 79 -8.45 -2.37 13.35
C VAL A 79 -6.93 -2.56 13.24
N LEU A 80 -6.49 -3.79 13.48
CA LEU A 80 -5.10 -4.24 13.37
C LEU A 80 -5.05 -5.33 12.29
N GLY A 81 -4.81 -4.92 11.05
CA GLY A 81 -4.87 -5.78 9.88
C GLY A 81 -6.26 -6.38 9.69
N THR A 82 -6.38 -7.70 9.83
CA THR A 82 -7.65 -8.45 9.73
C THR A 82 -8.38 -8.61 11.07
N LYS A 83 -7.74 -8.25 12.20
CA LYS A 83 -8.33 -8.42 13.54
C LYS A 83 -8.88 -7.10 14.06
N VAL A 84 -10.10 -7.17 14.59
CA VAL A 84 -10.81 -6.04 15.20
C VAL A 84 -10.79 -6.23 16.71
N PHE A 85 -10.21 -5.27 17.43
CA PHE A 85 -10.22 -5.27 18.90
C PHE A 85 -11.28 -4.30 19.40
N LYS A 86 -12.29 -4.80 20.13
CA LYS A 86 -13.25 -3.94 20.83
C LYS A 86 -12.57 -3.29 22.04
N LYS A 87 -12.85 -2.01 22.25
CA LYS A 87 -12.36 -1.21 23.40
C LYS A 87 -12.59 -1.87 24.77
N ARG A 88 -13.68 -2.64 24.90
CA ARG A 88 -14.01 -3.42 26.11
C ARG A 88 -12.96 -4.49 26.44
N TYR A 89 -12.36 -5.14 25.45
CA TYR A 89 -11.31 -6.15 25.70
C TYR A 89 -10.02 -5.51 26.22
N PHE A 90 -9.68 -4.32 25.74
CA PHE A 90 -8.53 -3.58 26.26
C PHE A 90 -8.73 -3.23 27.74
N PHE A 91 -9.91 -2.74 28.10
CA PHE A 91 -10.23 -2.42 29.50
C PHE A 91 -10.19 -3.65 30.40
N MET A 92 -10.75 -4.78 29.94
CA MET A 92 -10.67 -6.05 30.67
C MET A 92 -9.23 -6.54 30.84
N ALA A 93 -8.40 -6.44 29.80
CA ALA A 93 -7.00 -6.85 29.87
C ALA A 93 -6.22 -6.02 30.91
N VAL A 94 -6.42 -4.69 30.94
CA VAL A 94 -5.80 -3.80 31.93
C VAL A 94 -6.21 -4.19 33.35
N CYS A 95 -7.50 -4.45 33.60
CA CYS A 95 -7.98 -4.91 34.91
C CYS A 95 -7.36 -6.26 35.32
N ILE A 96 -7.21 -7.21 34.40
CA ILE A 96 -6.59 -8.51 34.67
C ILE A 96 -5.10 -8.34 35.01
N VAL A 97 -4.38 -7.48 34.27
CA VAL A 97 -2.96 -7.22 34.54
C VAL A 97 -2.77 -6.56 35.91
N LEU A 98 -3.61 -5.58 36.27
CA LEU A 98 -3.55 -4.92 37.57
C LEU A 98 -3.85 -5.88 38.72
N THR A 99 -4.85 -6.75 38.58
CA THR A 99 -5.16 -7.76 39.59
C THR A 99 -4.05 -8.81 39.71
N ALA A 100 -3.46 -9.25 38.60
CA ALA A 100 -2.30 -10.14 38.61
C ALA A 100 -1.10 -9.49 39.30
N LEU A 101 -0.77 -8.23 38.98
CA LEU A 101 0.30 -7.48 39.64
C LEU A 101 0.05 -7.31 41.14
N SER A 102 -1.19 -7.03 41.54
CA SER A 102 -1.57 -6.94 42.95
C SER A 102 -1.36 -8.27 43.68
N LEU A 103 -1.72 -9.39 43.06
CA LEU A 103 -1.48 -10.72 43.61
C LEU A 103 0.01 -11.04 43.69
N VAL A 104 0.77 -10.78 42.62
CA VAL A 104 2.23 -10.98 42.61
C VAL A 104 2.88 -10.17 43.71
N TYR A 105 2.51 -8.89 43.87
CA TYR A 105 3.07 -8.05 44.94
C TYR A 105 2.72 -8.62 46.33
N LYS A 106 1.46 -9.05 46.55
CA LYS A 106 1.03 -9.63 47.82
C LYS A 106 1.70 -10.96 48.17
N TYR A 107 2.05 -11.77 47.17
CA TYR A 107 2.63 -13.10 47.37
C TYR A 107 4.16 -13.17 47.24
N MET A 108 4.79 -12.26 46.48
CA MET A 108 6.25 -12.15 46.38
C MET A 108 6.87 -11.17 47.37
N VAL A 109 6.15 -10.13 47.79
CA VAL A 109 6.59 -9.22 48.85
C VAL A 109 5.98 -9.70 50.17
N LYS A 110 6.57 -10.75 50.72
CA LYS A 110 6.31 -11.25 52.07
C LYS A 110 7.58 -11.18 52.89
#